data_AF-A0A6G3LCA6-F1
#
_entry.id   AF-A0A6G3LCA6-F1
#
_cell.length_a   1.000
_cell.length_b   1.000
_cell.length_c   1.000
_cell.angle_alpha   90.00
_cell.angle_beta   90.00
_cell.angle_gamma   90.00
#
_symmetry.space_group_name_H-M   'P 1'
#
loop_
_entity.id
_entity.type
_entity.pdbx_description
1 polymer ?
#
loop_
_entity_poly.entity_id
_entity_poly.type
_entity_poly.pdbx_seq_one_letter_code
_entity_poly.pdbx_strand_id
1 'polypeptide(L)'
;MALNAYYFLAIIQPFIASAIIALLPSKRKLPGLVSVASLFISTVSSGLVLYFILEKGFSGPISFGDLPSIGFSLSFLYDSYTGIMMELVSFLSLIIGIYSLYYMDGDEGFTRYFMYFTFFVGSMMLVVSADNLILLFLGWEGTGLASYALIGHWRHDEKEFSFPSMSGLRALLFTRIPDVLMLVGIIVLYIMTGTFSLSVLLKSSSNVVGILARAGILVPVMSLLSIGALAKSAQFPFHEWLVTAMTGPTPVSALIHAATMVKAGVYYMVRITPIFAYGAKELMVTDPILGQTAFSQIQEFYYVLMIIGAITAFALATMALVAREAKLILAYSTGSQLGFMFAGIGASIFSSHPSLVLSFVVAHLIAHAVFKAGLFLGAGIYIHVGESRFIDEWPNIHRMRVTTSLNWLLTLSLAGLPPFIGFWTKDALVESYIATGLLLPTSLLVVTILFTAFYSTRYLLYTERYPGKDGELLHEPPAYVASTYGLLAILSILLGIMWPLFGQKLSIFVSQSFIEVPHILAEGETTAVVVSLALVLTGIALSFSAYYLKLIDSKSIISKLPSLNNFLRDRWWINVFYYNIGLAFLRIGEVTYNSLEKGLDTAINYALPR
;
A
#
# COMPACT_ATOMS: atom_id res chain seq x y z
N MET A 1 -22.47 24.79 1.53
CA MET A 1 -21.38 25.78 1.72
C MET A 1 -20.33 25.28 2.71
N ALA A 2 -20.69 24.91 3.96
CA ALA A 2 -19.73 24.40 4.95
C ALA A 2 -18.99 23.11 4.53
N LEU A 3 -19.70 22.15 3.92
CA LEU A 3 -19.11 20.88 3.47
C LEU A 3 -17.97 21.05 2.45
N ASN A 4 -18.20 21.87 1.42
CA ASN A 4 -17.20 22.15 0.39
C ASN A 4 -15.95 22.80 1.00
N ALA A 5 -16.12 23.64 2.01
CA ALA A 5 -15.01 24.25 2.73
C ALA A 5 -14.18 23.21 3.50
N TYR A 6 -14.83 22.29 4.23
CA TYR A 6 -14.11 21.21 4.93
C TYR A 6 -13.38 20.29 3.96
N TYR A 7 -14.01 19.95 2.84
CA TYR A 7 -13.40 19.11 1.81
C TYR A 7 -12.15 19.77 1.21
N PHE A 8 -12.26 21.04 0.83
CA PHE A 8 -11.14 21.81 0.31
C PHE A 8 -10.02 21.95 1.36
N LEU A 9 -10.36 22.29 2.61
CA LEU A 9 -9.41 22.39 3.71
C LEU A 9 -8.67 21.08 3.97
N ALA A 10 -9.37 19.94 3.96
CA ALA A 10 -8.77 18.63 4.18
C ALA A 10 -7.63 18.34 3.18
N ILE A 11 -7.80 18.75 1.93
CA ILE A 11 -6.87 18.45 0.83
C ILE A 11 -5.77 19.51 0.69
N ILE A 12 -6.14 20.79 0.76
CA ILE A 12 -5.20 21.88 0.45
C ILE A 12 -4.24 22.18 1.60
N GLN A 13 -4.67 21.95 2.85
CA GLN A 13 -3.92 22.36 4.03
C GLN A 13 -2.51 21.75 4.08
N PRO A 14 -2.31 20.43 3.81
CA PRO A 14 -0.96 19.87 3.70
C PRO A 14 -0.08 20.53 2.62
N PHE A 15 -0.64 20.90 1.47
CA PHE A 15 0.12 21.59 0.43
C PHE A 15 0.56 23.00 0.86
N ILE A 16 -0.35 23.76 1.48
CA ILE A 16 -0.03 25.10 2.02
C ILE A 16 1.07 24.98 3.07
N ALA A 17 0.95 24.05 4.00
CA ALA A 17 1.95 23.85 5.04
C ALA A 17 3.30 23.39 4.49
N SER A 18 3.32 22.51 3.48
CA SER A 18 4.55 22.15 2.78
C SER A 18 5.24 23.35 2.14
N ALA A 19 4.47 24.24 1.49
CA ALA A 19 5.02 25.45 0.88
C ALA A 19 5.56 26.42 1.93
N ILE A 20 4.87 26.59 3.06
CA ILE A 20 5.35 27.39 4.20
C ILE A 20 6.64 26.79 4.75
N ILE A 21 6.68 25.47 4.99
CA ILE A 21 7.86 24.77 5.51
C ILE A 21 9.07 24.96 4.60
N ALA A 22 8.88 24.96 3.28
CA ALA A 22 9.97 25.19 2.32
C ALA A 22 10.65 26.56 2.49
N LEU A 23 9.94 27.55 3.04
CA LEU A 23 10.46 28.89 3.31
C LEU A 23 11.06 29.04 4.73
N LEU A 24 10.95 28.02 5.59
CA LEU A 24 11.44 28.06 6.96
C LEU A 24 12.94 27.70 7.07
N PRO A 25 13.66 28.24 8.07
CA PRO A 25 15.07 27.92 8.30
C PRO A 25 15.27 26.52 8.91
N SER A 26 16.37 25.85 8.52
CA SER A 26 16.59 24.41 8.80
C SER A 26 16.67 24.01 10.28
N LYS A 27 17.08 24.93 11.17
CA LYS A 27 17.57 24.60 12.54
C LYS A 27 16.50 24.63 13.64
N ARG A 28 15.24 24.92 13.34
CA ARG A 28 14.18 25.07 14.37
C ARG A 28 13.22 23.87 14.33
N LYS A 29 12.58 23.55 15.46
CA LYS A 29 11.46 22.55 15.52
C LYS A 29 10.16 23.04 14.85
N LEU A 30 10.10 24.32 14.47
CA LEU A 30 8.93 24.98 13.87
C LEU A 30 8.37 24.26 12.61
N PRO A 31 9.18 23.77 11.65
CA PRO A 31 8.71 23.03 10.47
C PRO A 31 7.86 21.81 10.83
N GLY A 32 8.31 21.04 11.82
CA GLY A 32 7.57 19.87 12.30
C GLY A 32 6.26 20.24 12.96
N LEU A 33 6.23 21.32 13.76
CA LEU A 33 5.00 21.82 14.38
C LEU A 33 4.00 22.32 13.33
N VAL A 34 4.47 23.04 12.30
CA VAL A 34 3.64 23.50 11.18
C VAL A 34 3.04 22.31 10.43
N SER A 35 3.84 21.28 10.16
CA SER A 35 3.36 20.03 9.56
C SER A 35 2.29 19.37 10.42
N VAL A 36 2.54 19.17 11.71
CA VAL A 36 1.60 18.47 12.61
C VAL A 36 0.30 19.26 12.77
N ALA A 37 0.37 20.59 12.92
CA ALA A 37 -0.82 21.44 13.01
C ALA A 37 -1.66 21.39 11.73
N SER A 38 -1.01 21.39 10.57
CA SER A 38 -1.67 21.23 9.27
C SER A 38 -2.38 19.88 9.14
N LEU A 39 -1.71 18.80 9.54
CA LEU A 39 -2.28 17.46 9.50
C LEU A 39 -3.45 17.31 10.47
N PHE A 40 -3.38 17.94 11.65
CA PHE A 40 -4.49 17.98 12.60
C PHE A 40 -5.73 18.64 11.98
N ILE A 41 -5.56 19.79 11.32
CA ILE A 41 -6.66 20.47 10.60
C ILE A 41 -7.22 19.57 9.50
N SER A 42 -6.35 18.88 8.76
CA SER A 42 -6.75 17.95 7.69
C SER A 42 -7.55 16.76 8.24
N THR A 43 -7.14 16.17 9.37
CA THR A 43 -7.86 15.09 10.05
C THR A 43 -9.22 15.55 10.56
N VAL A 44 -9.30 16.67 11.28
CA VAL A 44 -10.59 17.18 11.77
C VAL A 44 -11.54 17.47 10.61
N SER A 45 -11.02 18.05 9.52
CA SER A 45 -11.83 18.34 8.33
C SER A 45 -12.30 17.07 7.61
N SER A 46 -11.44 16.05 7.51
CA SER A 46 -11.77 14.74 6.93
C SER A 46 -12.81 13.99 7.77
N GLY A 47 -12.70 14.05 9.09
CA GLY A 47 -13.65 13.46 10.02
C GLY A 47 -15.03 14.12 9.93
N LEU A 48 -15.08 15.45 9.78
CA LEU A 48 -16.32 16.18 9.52
C LEU A 48 -16.93 15.80 8.17
N VAL A 49 -16.10 15.67 7.12
CA VAL A 49 -16.54 15.19 5.80
C VAL A 49 -17.17 13.80 5.92
N LEU A 50 -16.50 12.86 6.58
CA LEU A 50 -16.99 11.49 6.81
C LEU A 50 -18.30 11.49 7.62
N TYR A 51 -18.39 12.31 8.67
CA TYR A 51 -19.62 12.48 9.46
C TYR A 51 -20.80 12.94 8.60
N PHE A 52 -20.59 13.94 7.72
CA PHE A 52 -21.64 14.39 6.82
C PHE A 52 -22.05 13.32 5.79
N ILE A 53 -21.11 12.48 5.31
CA ILE A 53 -21.44 11.37 4.41
C ILE A 53 -22.35 10.38 5.15
N LEU A 54 -21.99 10.03 6.39
CA LEU A 54 -22.76 9.10 7.22
C LEU A 54 -24.17 9.62 7.54
N GLU A 55 -24.32 10.91 7.82
CA GLU A 55 -25.61 11.51 8.20
C GLU A 55 -26.51 11.76 6.97
N LYS A 56 -25.95 12.28 5.89
CA LYS A 56 -26.73 12.80 4.74
C LYS A 56 -26.79 11.85 3.55
N GLY A 57 -25.98 10.79 3.53
CA GLY A 57 -25.92 9.82 2.44
C GLY A 57 -25.58 10.43 1.08
N PHE A 58 -24.91 11.60 1.05
CA PHE A 58 -24.61 12.29 -0.19
C PHE A 58 -23.47 11.57 -0.92
N SER A 59 -23.66 11.30 -2.22
CA SER A 59 -22.67 10.66 -3.10
C SER A 59 -22.63 11.40 -4.44
N GLY A 60 -21.47 11.95 -4.82
CA GLY A 60 -21.29 12.64 -6.09
C GLY A 60 -20.06 13.55 -6.17
N PRO A 61 -19.72 14.06 -7.36
CA PRO A 61 -18.58 14.96 -7.53
C PRO A 61 -18.88 16.39 -7.07
N ILE A 62 -17.88 17.06 -6.50
CA ILE A 62 -17.86 18.49 -6.20
C ILE A 62 -16.79 19.14 -7.08
N SER A 63 -17.21 19.98 -8.03
CA SER A 63 -16.28 20.75 -8.86
C SER A 63 -15.94 22.10 -8.25
N PHE A 64 -14.65 22.47 -8.30
CA PHE A 64 -14.13 23.78 -7.94
C PHE A 64 -13.65 24.58 -9.14
N GLY A 65 -13.65 23.98 -10.34
CA GLY A 65 -13.23 24.64 -11.57
C GLY A 65 -13.06 23.63 -12.70
N ASP A 66 -13.51 24.00 -13.89
CA ASP A 66 -13.51 23.13 -15.08
C ASP A 66 -12.78 23.80 -16.24
N LEU A 67 -12.06 22.99 -17.02
CA LEU A 67 -11.44 23.34 -18.31
C LEU A 67 -11.98 22.39 -19.39
N PRO A 68 -13.21 22.65 -19.89
CA PRO A 68 -13.92 21.71 -20.77
C PRO A 68 -13.17 21.43 -22.08
N SER A 69 -12.37 22.38 -22.59
CA SER A 69 -11.62 22.24 -23.84
C SER A 69 -10.63 21.08 -23.85
N ILE A 70 -10.13 20.68 -22.68
CA ILE A 70 -9.19 19.57 -22.51
C ILE A 70 -9.76 18.45 -21.63
N GLY A 71 -11.06 18.48 -21.33
CA GLY A 71 -11.74 17.51 -20.47
C GLY A 71 -11.28 17.52 -19.00
N PHE A 72 -10.46 18.49 -18.58
CA PHE A 72 -9.93 18.56 -17.23
C PHE A 72 -10.93 19.27 -16.30
N SER A 73 -11.09 18.72 -15.10
CA SER A 73 -11.88 19.33 -14.04
C SER A 73 -11.19 19.15 -12.69
N LEU A 74 -11.15 20.22 -11.90
CA LEU A 74 -10.80 20.18 -10.49
C LEU A 74 -12.03 19.71 -9.70
N SER A 75 -12.39 18.45 -9.93
CA SER A 75 -13.54 17.79 -9.34
C SER A 75 -13.09 16.70 -8.36
N PHE A 76 -13.79 16.65 -7.24
CA PHE A 76 -13.51 15.70 -6.19
C PHE A 76 -14.71 14.81 -5.87
N LEU A 77 -14.47 13.52 -5.71
CA LEU A 77 -15.47 12.51 -5.38
C LEU A 77 -15.86 12.60 -3.91
N TYR A 78 -17.12 12.89 -3.66
CA TYR A 78 -17.68 12.80 -2.32
C TYR A 78 -18.49 11.52 -2.21
N ASP A 79 -17.95 10.49 -1.57
CA ASP A 79 -18.67 9.25 -1.28
C ASP A 79 -18.07 8.52 -0.05
N SER A 80 -18.70 7.43 0.36
CA SER A 80 -18.31 6.67 1.56
C SER A 80 -16.88 6.18 1.50
N TYR A 81 -16.45 5.64 0.36
CA TYR A 81 -15.09 5.14 0.22
C TYR A 81 -14.03 6.25 0.28
N THR A 82 -14.25 7.41 -0.37
CA THR A 82 -13.33 8.55 -0.31
C THR A 82 -13.29 9.12 1.11
N GLY A 83 -14.43 9.28 1.78
CA GLY A 83 -14.47 9.78 3.16
C GLY A 83 -13.64 8.92 4.12
N ILE A 84 -13.77 7.59 4.04
CA ILE A 84 -12.98 6.64 4.83
C ILE A 84 -11.49 6.81 4.53
N MET A 85 -11.11 6.91 3.27
CA MET A 85 -9.71 6.99 2.86
C MET A 85 -9.07 8.34 3.22
N MET A 86 -9.81 9.45 3.11
CA MET A 86 -9.37 10.77 3.56
C MET A 86 -9.09 10.79 5.06
N GLU A 87 -10.01 10.24 5.86
CA GLU A 87 -9.82 10.14 7.31
C GLU A 87 -8.63 9.23 7.64
N LEU A 88 -8.55 8.05 7.02
CA LEU A 88 -7.47 7.10 7.25
C LEU A 88 -6.08 7.69 6.94
N VAL A 89 -5.94 8.36 5.78
CA VAL A 89 -4.68 8.98 5.34
C VAL A 89 -4.29 10.11 6.29
N SER A 90 -5.20 11.04 6.57
CA SER A 90 -4.90 12.21 7.40
C SER A 90 -4.62 11.81 8.85
N PHE A 91 -5.44 10.96 9.46
CA PHE A 91 -5.29 10.48 10.84
C PHE A 91 -3.96 9.74 11.07
N LEU A 92 -3.63 8.77 10.21
CA LEU A 92 -2.36 8.05 10.35
C LEU A 92 -1.16 8.97 10.11
N SER A 93 -1.26 9.89 9.15
CA SER A 93 -0.20 10.85 8.87
C SER A 93 0.03 11.80 10.04
N LEU A 94 -1.02 12.20 10.76
CA LEU A 94 -0.91 12.98 11.99
C LEU A 94 -0.15 12.21 13.07
N ILE A 95 -0.52 10.95 13.33
CA ILE A 95 0.15 10.10 14.33
C ILE A 95 1.63 9.91 13.98
N ILE A 96 1.92 9.59 12.71
CA ILE A 96 3.28 9.41 12.21
C ILE A 96 4.05 10.74 12.31
N GLY A 97 3.43 11.87 11.99
CA GLY A 97 4.05 13.19 12.09
C GLY A 97 4.45 13.56 13.53
N ILE A 98 3.60 13.23 14.51
CA ILE A 98 3.91 13.40 15.95
C ILE A 98 5.10 12.52 16.34
N TYR A 99 5.12 11.25 15.91
CA TYR A 99 6.26 10.36 16.13
C TYR A 99 7.55 10.89 15.48
N SER A 100 7.45 11.44 14.27
CA SER A 100 8.61 11.98 13.54
C SER A 100 9.28 13.16 14.24
N LEU A 101 8.57 13.93 15.06
CA LEU A 101 9.17 15.00 15.87
C LEU A 101 10.23 14.47 16.84
N TYR A 102 10.03 13.26 17.36
CA TYR A 102 11.00 12.56 18.21
C TYR A 102 12.08 11.90 17.36
N TYR A 103 11.67 11.09 16.38
CA TYR A 103 12.60 10.25 15.61
C TYR A 103 13.62 11.05 14.80
N MET A 104 13.22 12.23 14.30
CA MET A 104 14.09 13.10 13.49
C MET A 104 14.79 14.19 14.33
N ASP A 105 14.66 14.17 15.66
CA ASP A 105 15.29 15.21 16.49
C ASP A 105 16.82 15.15 16.33
N GLY A 106 17.43 16.30 16.06
CA GLY A 106 18.87 16.40 15.77
C GLY A 106 19.30 16.10 14.33
N ASP A 107 18.40 15.67 13.43
CA ASP A 107 18.73 15.44 12.01
C ASP A 107 18.91 16.78 11.25
N GLU A 108 20.02 16.94 10.53
CA GLU A 108 20.33 18.17 9.79
C GLU A 108 19.30 18.52 8.70
N GLY A 109 18.64 17.49 8.15
CA GLY A 109 17.64 17.59 7.10
C GLY A 109 16.22 17.80 7.59
N PHE A 110 15.99 18.10 8.87
CA PHE A 110 14.67 18.18 9.51
C PHE A 110 13.60 18.94 8.72
N THR A 111 13.94 20.12 8.19
CA THR A 111 12.98 20.95 7.43
C THR A 111 12.61 20.32 6.10
N ARG A 112 13.59 19.78 5.37
CA ARG A 112 13.36 19.07 4.11
C ARG A 112 12.50 17.82 4.34
N TYR A 113 12.76 17.09 5.43
CA TYR A 113 11.97 15.94 5.82
C TYR A 113 10.49 16.33 5.96
N PHE A 114 10.18 17.34 6.78
CA PHE A 114 8.78 17.75 7.02
C PHE A 114 8.13 18.41 5.80
N MET A 115 8.90 19.09 4.94
CA MET A 115 8.42 19.57 3.64
C MET A 115 7.89 18.42 2.80
N TYR A 116 8.74 17.45 2.47
CA TYR A 116 8.34 16.32 1.61
C TYR A 116 7.35 15.39 2.30
N PHE A 117 7.41 15.23 3.63
CA PHE A 117 6.42 14.49 4.41
C PHE A 117 5.03 15.11 4.24
N THR A 118 4.91 16.43 4.42
CA THR A 118 3.61 17.11 4.32
C THR A 118 3.12 17.16 2.86
N PHE A 119 4.03 17.39 1.90
CA PHE A 119 3.71 17.31 0.47
C PHE A 119 3.24 15.92 0.04
N PHE A 120 3.86 14.87 0.61
CA PHE A 120 3.44 13.49 0.41
C PHE A 120 1.97 13.34 0.81
N VAL A 121 1.60 13.79 2.01
CA VAL A 121 0.23 13.65 2.54
C VAL A 121 -0.75 14.42 1.68
N GLY A 122 -0.45 15.66 1.29
CA GLY A 122 -1.30 16.42 0.37
C GLY A 122 -1.51 15.71 -0.96
N SER A 123 -0.44 15.14 -1.53
CA SER A 123 -0.51 14.37 -2.78
C SER A 123 -1.39 13.13 -2.63
N MET A 124 -1.30 12.43 -1.50
CA MET A 124 -2.18 11.28 -1.24
C MET A 124 -3.63 11.70 -1.02
N MET A 125 -3.87 12.83 -0.33
CA MET A 125 -5.22 13.39 -0.18
C MET A 125 -5.82 13.69 -1.55
N LEU A 126 -5.03 14.20 -2.50
CA LEU A 126 -5.45 14.42 -3.88
C LEU A 126 -5.83 13.10 -4.59
N VAL A 127 -5.04 12.04 -4.45
CA VAL A 127 -5.34 10.71 -5.03
C VAL A 127 -6.69 10.17 -4.54
N VAL A 128 -6.92 10.19 -3.23
CA VAL A 128 -8.12 9.57 -2.64
C VAL A 128 -9.39 10.40 -2.82
N SER A 129 -9.24 11.67 -3.17
CA SER A 129 -10.36 12.60 -3.31
C SER A 129 -10.72 12.91 -4.76
N ALA A 130 -9.85 12.62 -5.73
CA ALA A 130 -10.06 13.01 -7.13
C ALA A 130 -11.22 12.25 -7.81
N ASP A 131 -12.12 12.99 -8.46
CA ASP A 131 -13.09 12.43 -9.43
C ASP A 131 -12.47 12.33 -10.83
N ASN A 132 -11.59 13.26 -11.19
CA ASN A 132 -10.97 13.29 -12.51
C ASN A 132 -9.70 12.41 -12.54
N LEU A 133 -9.58 11.50 -13.53
CA LEU A 133 -8.43 10.60 -13.67
C LEU A 133 -7.10 11.32 -13.85
N ILE A 134 -7.07 12.48 -14.52
CA ILE A 134 -5.86 13.29 -14.64
C ILE A 134 -5.50 13.93 -13.30
N LEU A 135 -6.48 14.40 -12.55
CA LEU A 135 -6.25 14.94 -11.20
C LEU A 135 -5.72 13.86 -10.24
N LEU A 136 -6.29 12.66 -10.31
CA LEU A 136 -5.81 11.48 -9.59
C LEU A 136 -4.36 11.19 -9.98
N PHE A 137 -4.05 11.21 -11.28
CA PHE A 137 -2.69 11.00 -11.79
C PHE A 137 -1.71 12.07 -11.29
N LEU A 138 -2.12 13.34 -11.19
CA LEU A 138 -1.26 14.39 -10.63
C LEU A 138 -0.92 14.13 -9.16
N GLY A 139 -1.90 13.73 -8.34
CA GLY A 139 -1.66 13.32 -6.95
C GLY A 139 -0.76 12.08 -6.88
N TRP A 140 -1.01 11.10 -7.75
CA TRP A 140 -0.24 9.86 -7.84
C TRP A 140 1.23 10.13 -8.08
N GLU A 141 1.50 11.03 -9.01
CA GLU A 141 2.84 11.42 -9.42
C GLU A 141 3.54 12.27 -8.35
N GLY A 142 2.78 13.12 -7.65
CA GLY A 142 3.20 13.84 -6.45
C GLY A 142 3.65 12.91 -5.32
N THR A 143 2.91 11.83 -5.06
CA THR A 143 3.35 10.81 -4.08
C THR A 143 4.64 10.11 -4.52
N GLY A 144 4.81 9.86 -5.82
CA GLY A 144 6.06 9.32 -6.38
C GLY A 144 7.25 10.24 -6.14
N LEU A 145 7.12 11.53 -6.45
CA LEU A 145 8.17 12.53 -6.23
C LEU A 145 8.53 12.67 -4.75
N ALA A 146 7.52 12.74 -3.88
CA ALA A 146 7.73 12.83 -2.44
C ALA A 146 8.42 11.58 -1.89
N SER A 147 8.03 10.39 -2.36
CA SER A 147 8.65 9.12 -1.96
C SER A 147 10.13 9.07 -2.30
N TYR A 148 10.51 9.52 -3.51
CA TYR A 148 11.90 9.61 -3.94
C TYR A 148 12.74 10.44 -2.96
N ALA A 149 12.25 11.63 -2.61
CA ALA A 149 12.96 12.54 -1.73
C ALA A 149 13.05 12.03 -0.28
N LEU A 150 12.01 11.33 0.21
CA LEU A 150 11.97 10.78 1.57
C LEU A 150 12.80 9.50 1.72
N ILE A 151 12.81 8.63 0.71
CA ILE A 151 13.67 7.42 0.70
C ILE A 151 15.14 7.84 0.62
N GLY A 152 15.46 8.82 -0.25
CA GLY A 152 16.78 9.41 -0.40
C GLY A 152 17.08 10.54 0.59
N HIS A 153 16.44 10.54 1.77
CA HIS A 153 16.62 11.62 2.75
C HIS A 153 18.09 11.77 3.16
N TRP A 154 18.71 10.70 3.67
CA TRP A 154 20.13 10.73 4.03
C TRP A 154 21.00 10.67 2.76
N ARG A 155 21.64 11.81 2.42
CA ARG A 155 22.41 11.97 1.16
C ARG A 155 23.83 11.43 1.24
N HIS A 156 24.33 11.13 2.43
CA HIS A 156 25.67 10.59 2.61
C HIS A 156 25.65 9.12 2.21
N ASP A 157 26.01 8.89 0.95
CA ASP A 157 26.25 7.57 0.40
C ASP A 157 27.63 7.08 0.88
N GLU A 158 27.70 6.59 2.11
CA GLU A 158 28.91 5.94 2.61
C GLU A 158 28.99 4.52 2.06
N LYS A 159 30.13 4.18 1.44
CA LYS A 159 30.36 2.93 0.70
C LYS A 159 30.09 1.65 1.50
N GLU A 160 30.11 1.70 2.83
CA GLU A 160 29.98 0.51 3.68
C GLU A 160 28.54 0.07 3.94
N PHE A 161 27.51 0.93 3.85
CA PHE A 161 26.23 0.64 4.54
C PHE A 161 24.95 0.69 3.70
N SER A 162 24.79 1.65 2.78
CA SER A 162 23.68 1.68 1.80
C SER A 162 23.82 2.92 0.91
N PHE A 163 23.18 2.92 -0.26
CA PHE A 163 23.06 4.10 -1.12
C PHE A 163 21.61 4.61 -1.09
N PRO A 164 21.17 5.42 -0.10
CA PRO A 164 19.81 5.92 -0.04
C PRO A 164 19.43 6.73 -1.29
N SER A 165 20.37 7.47 -1.88
CA SER A 165 20.14 8.23 -3.11
C SER A 165 19.76 7.31 -4.29
N MET A 166 20.53 6.23 -4.48
CA MET A 166 20.27 5.21 -5.51
C MET A 166 18.99 4.44 -5.22
N SER A 167 18.69 4.18 -3.94
CA SER A 167 17.47 3.49 -3.51
C SER A 167 16.23 4.31 -3.81
N GLY A 168 16.28 5.62 -3.56
CA GLY A 168 15.22 6.56 -3.95
C GLY A 168 15.03 6.57 -5.46
N LEU A 169 16.11 6.72 -6.24
CA LEU A 169 16.03 6.72 -7.70
C LEU A 169 15.47 5.41 -8.25
N ARG A 170 15.91 4.27 -7.70
CA ARG A 170 15.40 2.96 -8.08
C ARG A 170 13.91 2.86 -7.81
N ALA A 171 13.43 3.34 -6.66
CA ALA A 171 12.00 3.33 -6.35
C ALA A 171 11.18 4.23 -7.29
N LEU A 172 11.73 5.39 -7.65
CA LEU A 172 11.10 6.26 -8.64
C LEU A 172 11.00 5.57 -10.00
N LEU A 173 12.09 5.02 -10.53
CA LEU A 173 12.12 4.40 -11.86
C LEU A 173 11.21 3.17 -11.97
N PHE A 174 11.22 2.30 -10.96
CA PHE A 174 10.39 1.09 -10.93
C PHE A 174 8.89 1.39 -10.93
N THR A 175 8.49 2.55 -10.39
CA THR A 175 7.09 2.97 -10.38
C THR A 175 6.75 3.85 -11.58
N ARG A 176 7.68 4.70 -12.03
CA ARG A 176 7.46 5.67 -13.11
C ARG A 176 7.16 5.02 -14.46
N ILE A 177 7.86 3.96 -14.83
CA ILE A 177 7.64 3.31 -16.13
C ILE A 177 6.20 2.75 -16.23
N PRO A 178 5.71 1.97 -15.24
CA PRO A 178 4.30 1.60 -15.16
C PRO A 178 3.32 2.78 -15.06
N ASP A 179 3.67 3.86 -14.35
CA ASP A 179 2.83 5.06 -14.23
C ASP A 179 2.59 5.70 -15.61
N VAL A 180 3.60 5.75 -16.48
CA VAL A 180 3.46 6.24 -17.87
C VAL A 180 2.49 5.35 -18.68
N LEU A 181 2.55 4.02 -18.52
CA LEU A 181 1.63 3.11 -19.19
C LEU A 181 0.19 3.27 -18.70
N MET A 182 0.01 3.53 -17.40
CA MET A 182 -1.28 3.89 -16.83
C MET A 182 -1.82 5.19 -17.42
N LEU A 183 -0.98 6.21 -17.60
CA LEU A 183 -1.36 7.46 -18.27
C LEU A 183 -1.80 7.22 -19.72
N VAL A 184 -1.12 6.35 -20.47
CA VAL A 184 -1.56 5.94 -21.81
C VAL A 184 -2.95 5.30 -21.76
N GLY A 185 -3.20 4.40 -20.79
CA GLY A 185 -4.53 3.82 -20.58
C GLY A 185 -5.61 4.86 -20.29
N ILE A 186 -5.31 5.87 -19.46
CA ILE A 186 -6.22 6.98 -19.15
C ILE A 186 -6.52 7.82 -20.40
N ILE A 187 -5.52 8.11 -21.23
CA ILE A 187 -5.69 8.87 -22.48
C ILE A 187 -6.53 8.07 -23.48
N VAL A 188 -6.26 6.78 -23.66
CA VAL A 188 -7.07 5.92 -24.55
C VAL A 188 -8.51 5.89 -24.07
N LEU A 189 -8.75 5.74 -22.77
CA LEU A 189 -10.10 5.76 -22.21
C LEU A 189 -10.82 7.07 -22.52
N TYR A 190 -10.15 8.21 -22.42
CA TYR A 190 -10.72 9.51 -22.79
C TYR A 190 -11.02 9.62 -24.28
N ILE A 191 -10.14 9.16 -25.16
CA ILE A 191 -10.39 9.16 -26.61
C ILE A 191 -11.66 8.36 -26.94
N MET A 192 -11.88 7.24 -26.26
CA MET A 192 -13.03 6.36 -26.51
C MET A 192 -14.33 6.85 -25.86
N THR A 193 -14.26 7.56 -24.75
CA THR A 193 -15.44 7.91 -23.91
C THR A 193 -15.76 9.40 -23.85
N GLY A 194 -14.80 10.26 -24.18
CA GLY A 194 -14.90 11.73 -24.11
C GLY A 194 -14.83 12.32 -22.70
N THR A 195 -14.48 11.54 -21.67
CA THR A 195 -14.47 12.03 -20.27
C THR A 195 -13.34 11.44 -19.44
N PHE A 196 -12.82 12.22 -18.50
CA PHE A 196 -11.90 11.77 -17.45
C PHE A 196 -12.58 11.58 -16.09
N SER A 197 -13.89 11.87 -15.97
CA SER A 197 -14.62 11.79 -14.70
C SER A 197 -14.95 10.35 -14.34
N LEU A 198 -14.43 9.87 -13.22
CA LEU A 198 -14.69 8.55 -12.66
C LEU A 198 -16.19 8.34 -12.40
N SER A 199 -16.87 9.33 -11.82
CA SER A 199 -18.32 9.23 -11.57
C SER A 199 -19.14 9.13 -12.87
N VAL A 200 -18.74 9.81 -13.94
CA VAL A 200 -19.39 9.65 -15.26
C VAL A 200 -19.08 8.29 -15.85
N LEU A 201 -17.81 7.86 -15.85
CA LEU A 201 -17.39 6.55 -16.36
C LEU A 201 -18.12 5.39 -15.68
N LEU A 202 -18.31 5.49 -14.36
CA LEU A 202 -19.06 4.52 -13.57
C LEU A 202 -20.55 4.51 -13.93
N LYS A 203 -21.18 5.67 -14.09
CA LYS A 203 -22.60 5.77 -14.51
C LYS A 203 -22.85 5.29 -15.93
N SER A 204 -21.87 5.40 -16.83
CA SER A 204 -21.94 4.94 -18.21
C SER A 204 -21.17 3.63 -18.43
N SER A 205 -21.06 2.78 -17.41
CA SER A 205 -20.21 1.60 -17.41
C SER A 205 -20.49 0.64 -18.57
N SER A 206 -21.76 0.40 -18.91
CA SER A 206 -22.15 -0.46 -20.04
C SER A 206 -21.63 0.08 -21.37
N ASN A 207 -21.73 1.39 -21.59
CA ASN A 207 -21.24 2.04 -22.79
C ASN A 207 -19.70 1.98 -22.88
N VAL A 208 -19.00 2.23 -21.76
CA VAL A 208 -17.53 2.13 -21.69
C VAL A 208 -17.08 0.73 -22.10
N VAL A 209 -17.63 -0.31 -21.46
CA VAL A 209 -17.28 -1.71 -21.77
C VAL A 209 -17.64 -2.04 -23.22
N GLY A 210 -18.84 -1.64 -23.68
CA GLY A 210 -19.30 -1.93 -25.04
C GLY A 210 -18.43 -1.29 -26.13
N ILE A 211 -18.02 -0.02 -25.97
CA ILE A 211 -17.13 0.68 -26.92
C ILE A 211 -15.77 0.00 -26.97
N LEU A 212 -15.17 -0.31 -25.82
CA LEU A 212 -13.86 -0.95 -25.74
C LEU A 212 -13.87 -2.38 -26.29
N ALA A 213 -14.94 -3.13 -26.02
CA ALA A 213 -15.14 -4.50 -26.52
C ALA A 213 -15.31 -4.51 -28.05
N ARG A 214 -16.14 -3.62 -28.61
CA ARG A 214 -16.32 -3.48 -30.07
C ARG A 214 -15.04 -3.09 -30.79
N ALA A 215 -14.22 -2.26 -30.17
CA ALA A 215 -12.92 -1.87 -30.71
C ALA A 215 -11.83 -2.95 -30.53
N GLY A 216 -12.10 -4.04 -29.81
CA GLY A 216 -11.13 -5.12 -29.58
C GLY A 216 -9.98 -4.74 -28.62
N ILE A 217 -10.16 -3.67 -27.83
CA ILE A 217 -9.10 -3.11 -26.97
C ILE A 217 -9.43 -3.18 -25.47
N LEU A 218 -10.50 -3.87 -25.07
CA LEU A 218 -10.93 -3.99 -23.68
C LEU A 218 -9.82 -4.48 -22.74
N VAL A 219 -9.25 -5.66 -22.98
CA VAL A 219 -8.18 -6.24 -22.14
C VAL A 219 -6.89 -5.39 -22.18
N PRO A 220 -6.39 -4.91 -23.35
CA PRO A 220 -5.26 -3.98 -23.38
C PRO A 220 -5.48 -2.72 -22.54
N VAL A 221 -6.64 -2.08 -22.62
CA VAL A 221 -6.94 -0.86 -21.83
C VAL A 221 -7.00 -1.19 -20.34
N MET A 222 -7.66 -2.27 -19.93
CA MET A 222 -7.67 -2.72 -18.54
C MET A 222 -6.26 -2.99 -18.01
N SER A 223 -5.40 -3.59 -18.84
CA SER A 223 -4.01 -3.89 -18.49
C SER A 223 -3.17 -2.63 -18.33
N LEU A 224 -3.29 -1.67 -19.26
CA LEU A 224 -2.62 -0.37 -19.16
C LEU A 224 -3.07 0.39 -17.91
N LEU A 225 -4.38 0.44 -17.65
CA LEU A 225 -4.91 1.11 -16.45
C LEU A 225 -4.40 0.47 -15.15
N SER A 226 -4.16 -0.84 -15.13
CA SER A 226 -3.85 -1.56 -13.89
C SER A 226 -2.35 -1.65 -13.59
N ILE A 227 -1.47 -1.52 -14.59
CA ILE A 227 -0.02 -1.75 -14.41
C ILE A 227 0.63 -0.75 -13.45
N GLY A 228 0.20 0.51 -13.47
CA GLY A 228 0.64 1.51 -12.49
C GLY A 228 0.27 1.10 -11.07
N ALA A 229 -0.96 0.63 -10.86
CA ALA A 229 -1.42 0.14 -9.55
C ALA A 229 -0.65 -1.09 -9.07
N LEU A 230 -0.38 -2.06 -9.96
CA LEU A 230 0.48 -3.20 -9.66
C LEU A 230 1.87 -2.76 -9.19
N ALA A 231 2.46 -1.77 -9.85
CA ALA A 231 3.77 -1.26 -9.50
C ALA A 231 3.80 -0.50 -8.16
N LYS A 232 2.89 0.46 -7.94
CA LYS A 232 2.80 1.19 -6.66
C LYS A 232 2.48 0.30 -5.47
N SER A 233 1.73 -0.78 -5.68
CA SER A 233 1.42 -1.74 -4.62
C SER A 233 2.41 -2.90 -4.53
N ALA A 234 3.58 -2.79 -5.18
CA ALA A 234 4.66 -3.77 -5.11
C ALA A 234 4.19 -5.21 -5.43
N GLN A 235 3.28 -5.34 -6.41
CA GLN A 235 2.82 -6.63 -6.89
C GLN A 235 3.85 -7.26 -7.79
N PHE A 236 3.90 -8.59 -7.83
CA PHE A 236 4.80 -9.33 -8.70
C PHE A 236 4.58 -8.92 -10.18
N PRO A 237 5.65 -8.65 -10.95
CA PRO A 237 7.07 -8.72 -10.57
C PRO A 237 7.65 -7.43 -9.95
N PHE A 238 6.92 -6.32 -9.90
CA PHE A 238 7.35 -4.97 -9.52
C PHE A 238 7.64 -4.72 -8.02
N HIS A 239 7.94 -5.74 -7.22
CA HIS A 239 8.08 -5.59 -5.77
C HIS A 239 9.47 -5.13 -5.29
N GLU A 240 10.50 -5.17 -6.15
CA GLU A 240 11.90 -4.90 -5.75
C GLU A 240 12.13 -3.50 -5.19
N TRP A 241 11.38 -2.49 -5.63
CA TRP A 241 11.55 -1.14 -5.09
C TRP A 241 11.16 -1.02 -3.61
N LEU A 242 10.22 -1.87 -3.16
CA LEU A 242 9.74 -1.91 -1.79
C LEU A 242 10.88 -2.24 -0.82
N VAL A 243 11.78 -3.12 -1.24
CA VAL A 243 12.96 -3.55 -0.47
C VAL A 243 13.91 -2.38 -0.29
N THR A 244 14.22 -1.68 -1.39
CA THR A 244 15.13 -0.53 -1.33
C THR A 244 14.54 0.69 -0.64
N ALA A 245 13.21 0.82 -0.58
CA ALA A 245 12.56 1.90 0.16
C ALA A 245 12.86 1.88 1.68
N MET A 246 13.33 0.75 2.22
CA MET A 246 13.71 0.63 3.63
C MET A 246 14.98 1.40 4.01
N THR A 247 15.72 1.99 3.06
CA THR A 247 16.86 2.87 3.42
C THR A 247 16.41 4.17 4.09
N GLY A 248 15.17 4.61 3.84
CA GLY A 248 14.63 5.84 4.41
C GLY A 248 14.42 5.77 5.93
N PRO A 249 14.15 6.92 6.58
CA PRO A 249 13.79 6.98 7.99
C PRO A 249 12.56 6.12 8.30
N THR A 250 12.54 5.46 9.46
CA THR A 250 11.46 4.52 9.81
C THR A 250 10.05 5.15 9.81
N PRO A 251 9.83 6.42 10.21
CA PRO A 251 8.52 7.05 10.05
C PRO A 251 8.09 7.19 8.58
N VAL A 252 9.03 7.32 7.63
CA VAL A 252 8.73 7.29 6.19
C VAL A 252 8.22 5.93 5.79
N SER A 253 8.83 4.85 6.29
CA SER A 253 8.33 3.50 6.06
C SER A 253 6.90 3.33 6.60
N ALA A 254 6.60 3.84 7.79
CA ALA A 254 5.23 3.86 8.31
C ALA A 254 4.27 4.62 7.37
N LEU A 255 4.67 5.79 6.87
CA LEU A 255 3.85 6.60 5.97
C LEU A 255 3.59 5.86 4.63
N ILE A 256 4.65 5.50 3.92
CA ILE A 256 4.61 4.91 2.57
C ILE A 256 3.92 3.55 2.57
N HIS A 257 4.18 2.70 3.57
CA HIS A 257 3.72 1.31 3.58
C HIS A 257 2.41 1.08 4.33
N ALA A 258 2.02 1.97 5.25
CA ALA A 258 0.80 1.79 6.03
C ALA A 258 -0.30 2.79 5.65
N ALA A 259 0.03 4.07 5.46
CA ALA A 259 -0.97 5.11 5.23
C ALA A 259 -1.24 5.36 3.74
N THR A 260 -0.22 5.27 2.87
CA THR A 260 -0.31 5.96 1.57
C THR A 260 0.11 5.16 0.32
N MET A 261 1.37 5.24 -0.13
CA MET A 261 1.81 4.92 -1.50
C MET A 261 1.37 3.55 -1.96
N VAL A 262 1.64 2.53 -1.14
CA VAL A 262 1.35 1.14 -1.50
C VAL A 262 -0.15 0.83 -1.53
N LYS A 263 -0.97 1.70 -0.93
CA LYS A 263 -2.42 1.62 -0.94
C LYS A 263 -3.06 2.41 -2.05
N ALA A 264 -2.35 3.36 -2.65
CA ALA A 264 -2.85 4.10 -3.82
C ALA A 264 -3.26 3.13 -4.94
N GLY A 265 -2.46 2.09 -5.19
CA GLY A 265 -2.79 1.04 -6.16
C GLY A 265 -4.04 0.25 -5.79
N VAL A 266 -4.18 -0.21 -4.55
CA VAL A 266 -5.40 -0.89 -4.08
C VAL A 266 -6.61 0.04 -4.19
N TYR A 267 -6.47 1.30 -3.76
CA TYR A 267 -7.53 2.30 -3.84
C TYR A 267 -8.03 2.51 -5.27
N TYR A 268 -7.08 2.75 -6.18
CA TYR A 268 -7.38 2.95 -7.58
C TYR A 268 -8.05 1.73 -8.21
N MET A 269 -7.56 0.51 -7.92
CA MET A 269 -8.16 -0.70 -8.47
C MET A 269 -9.58 -0.92 -7.93
N VAL A 270 -9.83 -0.71 -6.63
CA VAL A 270 -11.19 -0.76 -6.06
C VAL A 270 -12.11 0.28 -6.70
N ARG A 271 -11.59 1.43 -7.15
CA ARG A 271 -12.37 2.46 -7.87
C ARG A 271 -12.71 2.08 -9.30
N ILE A 272 -11.77 1.47 -10.01
CA ILE A 272 -11.91 1.15 -11.44
C ILE A 272 -12.67 -0.16 -11.66
N THR A 273 -12.54 -1.13 -10.74
CA THR A 273 -13.17 -2.45 -10.89
C THR A 273 -14.68 -2.40 -11.11
N PRO A 274 -15.46 -1.60 -10.35
CA PRO A 274 -16.90 -1.42 -10.59
C PRO A 274 -17.26 -1.04 -12.04
N ILE A 275 -16.46 -0.20 -12.71
CA ILE A 275 -16.72 0.25 -14.10
C ILE A 275 -16.78 -0.96 -15.04
N PHE A 276 -15.87 -1.91 -14.88
CA PHE A 276 -15.82 -3.11 -15.72
C PHE A 276 -16.79 -4.20 -15.24
N ALA A 277 -16.87 -4.41 -13.92
CA ALA A 277 -17.72 -5.44 -13.30
C ALA A 277 -19.21 -5.21 -13.63
N TYR A 278 -19.71 -4.01 -13.37
CA TYR A 278 -21.12 -3.67 -13.63
C TYR A 278 -21.37 -3.37 -15.09
N GLY A 279 -20.41 -2.74 -15.78
CA GLY A 279 -20.52 -2.48 -17.21
C GLY A 279 -20.75 -3.74 -18.01
N ALA A 280 -20.06 -4.84 -17.67
CA ALA A 280 -20.28 -6.13 -18.31
C ALA A 280 -21.67 -6.73 -17.99
N LYS A 281 -22.07 -6.72 -16.71
CA LYS A 281 -23.40 -7.23 -16.29
C LYS A 281 -24.55 -6.47 -16.97
N GLU A 282 -24.47 -5.15 -17.03
CA GLU A 282 -25.47 -4.30 -17.67
C GLU A 282 -25.45 -4.46 -19.20
N LEU A 283 -24.25 -4.62 -19.80
CA LEU A 283 -24.10 -4.87 -21.22
C LEU A 283 -24.73 -6.22 -21.62
N MET A 284 -24.67 -7.26 -20.79
CA MET A 284 -25.36 -8.53 -21.07
C MET A 284 -26.87 -8.38 -21.26
N VAL A 285 -27.50 -7.40 -20.60
CA VAL A 285 -28.95 -7.14 -20.72
C VAL A 285 -29.25 -6.42 -22.04
N THR A 286 -28.38 -5.50 -22.46
CA THR A 286 -28.60 -4.63 -23.61
C THR A 286 -28.08 -5.21 -24.93
N ASP A 287 -26.96 -5.93 -24.90
CA ASP A 287 -26.35 -6.66 -26.02
C ASP A 287 -25.78 -8.01 -25.49
N PRO A 288 -26.58 -9.09 -25.49
CA PRO A 288 -26.18 -10.35 -24.86
C PRO A 288 -24.92 -10.98 -25.46
N ILE A 289 -24.72 -10.87 -26.77
CA ILE A 289 -23.60 -11.51 -27.47
C ILE A 289 -22.29 -10.77 -27.12
N LEU A 290 -22.30 -9.44 -27.26
CA LEU A 290 -21.14 -8.62 -26.92
C LEU A 290 -20.87 -8.65 -25.41
N GLY A 291 -21.93 -8.57 -24.60
CA GLY A 291 -21.87 -8.63 -23.14
C GLY A 291 -21.24 -9.93 -22.63
N GLN A 292 -21.62 -11.07 -23.19
CA GLN A 292 -21.01 -12.36 -22.84
C GLN A 292 -19.53 -12.41 -23.17
N THR A 293 -19.14 -11.90 -24.35
CA THR A 293 -17.74 -11.86 -24.80
C THR A 293 -16.91 -10.89 -23.95
N ALA A 294 -17.45 -9.72 -23.63
CA ALA A 294 -16.80 -8.74 -22.77
C ALA A 294 -16.61 -9.28 -21.35
N PHE A 295 -17.61 -9.98 -20.81
CA PHE A 295 -17.53 -10.58 -19.49
C PHE A 295 -16.48 -11.69 -19.41
N SER A 296 -16.38 -12.57 -20.40
CA SER A 296 -15.33 -13.59 -20.41
C SER A 296 -13.93 -12.97 -20.45
N GLN A 297 -13.72 -11.93 -21.27
CA GLN A 297 -12.46 -11.17 -21.31
C GLN A 297 -12.13 -10.51 -19.96
N ILE A 298 -13.13 -9.93 -19.31
CA ILE A 298 -12.98 -9.32 -17.99
C ILE A 298 -12.65 -10.41 -16.95
N GLN A 299 -13.34 -11.55 -16.95
CA GLN A 299 -13.03 -12.67 -16.06
C GLN A 299 -11.60 -13.16 -16.23
N GLU A 300 -11.11 -13.33 -17.45
CA GLU A 300 -9.72 -13.71 -17.72
C GLU A 300 -8.73 -12.70 -17.15
N PHE A 301 -8.98 -11.41 -17.35
CA PHE A 301 -8.15 -10.34 -16.79
C PHE A 301 -8.10 -10.40 -15.25
N TYR A 302 -9.25 -10.51 -14.58
CA TYR A 302 -9.32 -10.55 -13.12
C TYR A 302 -8.83 -11.88 -12.54
N TYR A 303 -8.89 -12.98 -13.30
CA TYR A 303 -8.20 -14.23 -12.95
C TYR A 303 -6.69 -14.01 -12.88
N VAL A 304 -6.10 -13.38 -13.90
CA VAL A 304 -4.67 -13.05 -13.91
C VAL A 304 -4.32 -12.11 -12.75
N LEU A 305 -5.17 -11.13 -12.45
CA LEU A 305 -4.99 -10.25 -11.30
C LEU A 305 -4.99 -11.02 -9.97
N MET A 306 -5.91 -11.99 -9.82
CA MET A 306 -5.97 -12.86 -8.64
C MET A 306 -4.71 -13.70 -8.48
N ILE A 307 -4.19 -14.25 -9.59
CA ILE A 307 -2.94 -15.02 -9.62
C ILE A 307 -1.74 -14.14 -9.23
N ILE A 308 -1.64 -12.93 -9.78
CA ILE A 308 -0.59 -11.98 -9.43
C ILE A 308 -0.63 -11.65 -7.93
N GLY A 309 -1.82 -11.39 -7.38
CA GLY A 309 -2.01 -11.16 -5.94
C GLY A 309 -1.58 -12.35 -5.10
N ALA A 310 -1.99 -13.57 -5.48
CA ALA A 310 -1.65 -14.81 -4.78
C ALA A 310 -0.14 -15.13 -4.81
N ILE A 311 0.51 -14.97 -5.97
CA ILE A 311 1.95 -15.14 -6.12
C ILE A 311 2.69 -14.10 -5.28
N THR A 312 2.24 -12.84 -5.30
CA THR A 312 2.83 -11.76 -4.49
C THR A 312 2.72 -12.09 -3.00
N ALA A 313 1.53 -12.48 -2.55
CA ALA A 313 1.24 -12.85 -1.17
C ALA A 313 2.21 -13.94 -0.68
N PHE A 314 2.31 -15.03 -1.45
CA PHE A 314 3.14 -16.18 -1.14
C PHE A 314 4.63 -15.87 -1.22
N ALA A 315 5.10 -15.27 -2.32
CA ALA A 315 6.50 -14.98 -2.54
C ALA A 315 7.08 -14.09 -1.44
N LEU A 316 6.42 -12.96 -1.15
CA LEU A 316 6.91 -12.04 -0.14
C LEU A 316 6.81 -12.61 1.28
N ALA A 317 5.78 -13.42 1.58
CA ALA A 317 5.74 -14.12 2.86
C ALA A 317 6.91 -15.09 3.04
N THR A 318 7.29 -15.84 2.00
CA THR A 318 8.46 -16.74 2.07
C THR A 318 9.77 -15.98 2.24
N MET A 319 9.94 -14.82 1.61
CA MET A 319 11.10 -13.95 1.81
C MET A 319 11.14 -13.39 3.25
N ALA A 320 9.99 -13.05 3.83
CA ALA A 320 9.88 -12.59 5.22
C ALA A 320 10.28 -13.65 6.25
N LEU A 321 10.17 -14.96 5.93
CA LEU A 321 10.60 -16.04 6.83
C LEU A 321 12.11 -15.99 7.11
N VAL A 322 12.92 -15.63 6.12
CA VAL A 322 14.39 -15.67 6.19
C VAL A 322 15.04 -14.30 6.41
N ALA A 323 14.30 -13.21 6.21
CA ALA A 323 14.80 -11.85 6.41
C ALA A 323 15.21 -11.60 7.86
N ARG A 324 16.29 -10.84 8.07
CA ARG A 324 16.78 -10.46 9.42
C ARG A 324 16.68 -8.97 9.70
N GLU A 325 16.68 -8.15 8.66
CA GLU A 325 16.44 -6.72 8.83
C GLU A 325 14.98 -6.47 9.18
N ALA A 326 14.73 -5.78 10.31
CA ALA A 326 13.41 -5.55 10.87
C ALA A 326 12.47 -4.86 9.88
N LYS A 327 12.95 -3.78 9.23
CA LYS A 327 12.17 -3.05 8.23
C LYS A 327 11.85 -3.91 7.00
N LEU A 328 12.78 -4.77 6.55
CA LEU A 328 12.51 -5.68 5.44
C LEU A 328 11.47 -6.76 5.78
N ILE A 329 11.50 -7.33 6.99
CA ILE A 329 10.45 -8.26 7.44
C ILE A 329 9.07 -7.57 7.36
N LEU A 330 8.99 -6.33 7.84
CA LEU A 330 7.75 -5.54 7.81
C LEU A 330 7.34 -5.11 6.39
N ALA A 331 8.31 -4.87 5.50
CA ALA A 331 8.09 -4.54 4.09
C ALA A 331 7.53 -5.72 3.31
N TYR A 332 8.18 -6.89 3.39
CA TYR A 332 7.71 -8.10 2.72
C TYR A 332 6.32 -8.49 3.19
N SER A 333 6.06 -8.40 4.49
CA SER A 333 4.73 -8.65 5.01
C SER A 333 3.70 -7.61 4.56
N THR A 334 4.09 -6.37 4.32
CA THR A 334 3.20 -5.37 3.68
C THR A 334 2.85 -5.79 2.26
N GLY A 335 3.85 -6.07 1.42
CA GLY A 335 3.59 -6.53 0.05
C GLY A 335 2.76 -7.81 0.01
N SER A 336 2.98 -8.72 0.98
CA SER A 336 2.18 -9.93 1.11
C SER A 336 0.69 -9.63 1.38
N GLN A 337 0.39 -8.74 2.34
CA GLN A 337 -0.99 -8.34 2.64
C GLN A 337 -1.64 -7.54 1.50
N LEU A 338 -0.87 -6.76 0.75
CA LEU A 338 -1.37 -6.13 -0.48
C LEU A 338 -1.67 -7.17 -1.56
N GLY A 339 -0.87 -8.24 -1.65
CA GLY A 339 -1.16 -9.40 -2.49
C GLY A 339 -2.51 -10.04 -2.16
N PHE A 340 -2.84 -10.18 -0.87
CA PHE A 340 -4.21 -10.55 -0.45
C PHE A 340 -5.23 -9.55 -1.00
N MET A 341 -5.03 -8.24 -0.81
CA MET A 341 -5.99 -7.24 -1.32
C MET A 341 -6.20 -7.30 -2.84
N PHE A 342 -5.12 -7.45 -3.63
CA PHE A 342 -5.20 -7.61 -5.08
C PHE A 342 -5.87 -8.93 -5.48
N ALA A 343 -5.63 -10.01 -4.75
CA ALA A 343 -6.37 -11.25 -4.93
C ALA A 343 -7.87 -11.08 -4.65
N GLY A 344 -8.24 -10.29 -3.63
CA GLY A 344 -9.63 -9.90 -3.34
C GLY A 344 -10.30 -9.14 -4.48
N ILE A 345 -9.59 -8.19 -5.06
CA ILE A 345 -10.07 -7.46 -6.24
C ILE A 345 -10.27 -8.42 -7.42
N GLY A 346 -9.32 -9.32 -7.66
CA GLY A 346 -9.45 -10.41 -8.64
C GLY A 346 -10.67 -11.30 -8.41
N ALA A 347 -10.84 -11.78 -7.18
CA ALA A 347 -11.94 -12.66 -6.76
C ALA A 347 -13.32 -12.00 -6.89
N SER A 348 -13.40 -10.67 -6.81
CA SER A 348 -14.68 -9.94 -6.83
C SER A 348 -15.54 -10.24 -8.07
N ILE A 349 -14.94 -10.46 -9.24
CA ILE A 349 -15.65 -10.75 -10.50
C ILE A 349 -16.23 -12.18 -10.53
N PHE A 350 -15.66 -13.10 -9.74
CA PHE A 350 -16.16 -14.47 -9.61
C PHE A 350 -17.25 -14.59 -8.56
N SER A 351 -17.48 -13.55 -7.77
CA SER A 351 -18.57 -13.48 -6.80
C SER A 351 -19.86 -12.99 -7.46
N SER A 352 -20.99 -13.49 -6.95
CA SER A 352 -22.32 -12.96 -7.29
C SER A 352 -22.46 -11.48 -6.89
N HIS A 353 -21.76 -11.05 -5.84
CA HIS A 353 -21.80 -9.69 -5.28
C HIS A 353 -20.39 -9.06 -5.25
N PRO A 354 -19.89 -8.52 -6.38
CA PRO A 354 -18.56 -7.91 -6.45
C PRO A 354 -18.35 -6.78 -5.43
N SER A 355 -19.35 -5.92 -5.19
CA SER A 355 -19.25 -4.83 -4.21
C SER A 355 -18.98 -5.30 -2.79
N LEU A 356 -19.47 -6.48 -2.41
CA LEU A 356 -19.24 -7.05 -1.08
C LEU A 356 -17.78 -7.46 -0.91
N VAL A 357 -17.20 -8.17 -1.88
CA VAL A 357 -15.78 -8.57 -1.85
C VAL A 357 -14.87 -7.34 -1.88
N LEU A 358 -15.18 -6.34 -2.70
CA LEU A 358 -14.45 -5.06 -2.69
C LEU A 358 -14.54 -4.35 -1.32
N SER A 359 -15.69 -4.44 -0.63
CA SER A 359 -15.81 -3.90 0.73
C SER A 359 -14.90 -4.61 1.74
N PHE A 360 -14.70 -5.93 1.61
CA PHE A 360 -13.77 -6.69 2.44
C PHE A 360 -12.31 -6.32 2.15
N VAL A 361 -11.98 -6.04 0.89
CA VAL A 361 -10.67 -5.48 0.51
C VAL A 361 -10.43 -4.14 1.21
N VAL A 362 -11.43 -3.24 1.21
CA VAL A 362 -11.36 -1.94 1.90
C VAL A 362 -11.23 -2.14 3.42
N ALA A 363 -12.00 -3.03 4.01
CA ALA A 363 -11.92 -3.30 5.44
C ALA A 363 -10.53 -3.84 5.84
N HIS A 364 -9.97 -4.77 5.05
CA HIS A 364 -8.62 -5.27 5.28
C HIS A 364 -7.56 -4.19 5.04
N LEU A 365 -7.76 -3.29 4.08
CA LEU A 365 -6.91 -2.12 3.89
C LEU A 365 -6.88 -1.23 5.14
N ILE A 366 -8.01 -0.97 5.78
CA ILE A 366 -8.10 -0.20 7.03
C ILE A 366 -7.35 -0.93 8.15
N ALA A 367 -7.66 -2.21 8.37
CA ALA A 367 -6.98 -3.06 9.36
C ALA A 367 -5.46 -2.99 9.19
N HIS A 368 -5.00 -3.22 7.97
CA HIS A 368 -3.59 -3.16 7.58
C HIS A 368 -2.95 -1.81 7.84
N ALA A 369 -3.67 -0.72 7.60
CA ALA A 369 -3.19 0.63 7.91
C ALA A 369 -2.78 0.76 9.38
N VAL A 370 -3.69 0.35 10.25
CA VAL A 370 -3.59 0.54 11.69
C VAL A 370 -2.47 -0.32 12.23
N PHE A 371 -2.48 -1.63 11.98
CA PHE A 371 -1.47 -2.51 12.55
C PHE A 371 -0.08 -2.29 11.94
N LYS A 372 0.03 -1.94 10.65
CA LYS A 372 1.35 -1.70 10.03
C LYS A 372 1.99 -0.41 10.45
N ALA A 373 1.22 0.68 10.55
CA ALA A 373 1.77 1.94 11.03
C ALA A 373 2.35 1.72 12.43
N GLY A 374 1.59 1.08 13.33
CA GLY A 374 2.06 0.74 14.67
C GLY A 374 3.33 -0.11 14.68
N LEU A 375 3.39 -1.17 13.86
CA LEU A 375 4.57 -2.05 13.78
C LEU A 375 5.82 -1.33 13.27
N PHE A 376 5.69 -0.46 12.26
CA PHE A 376 6.85 0.33 11.78
C PHE A 376 7.32 1.34 12.83
N LEU A 377 6.40 2.03 13.50
CA LEU A 377 6.75 2.96 14.58
C LEU A 377 7.43 2.22 15.74
N GLY A 378 6.89 1.06 16.15
CA GLY A 378 7.50 0.20 17.16
C GLY A 378 8.88 -0.33 16.77
N ALA A 379 9.04 -0.79 15.53
CA ALA A 379 10.35 -1.19 14.99
C ALA A 379 11.35 -0.03 15.01
N GLY A 380 10.90 1.19 14.77
CA GLY A 380 11.74 2.40 14.84
C GLY A 380 12.35 2.61 16.22
N ILE A 381 11.61 2.33 17.28
CA ILE A 381 12.11 2.39 18.66
C ILE A 381 13.19 1.33 18.89
N TYR A 382 12.96 0.08 18.46
CA TYR A 382 13.97 -0.98 18.60
C TYR A 382 15.24 -0.71 17.80
N ILE A 383 15.12 -0.14 16.61
CA ILE A 383 16.27 0.26 15.79
C ILE A 383 17.07 1.38 16.47
N HIS A 384 16.38 2.35 17.08
CA HIS A 384 17.02 3.46 17.76
C HIS A 384 17.76 3.01 19.03
N VAL A 385 17.13 2.16 19.84
CA VAL A 385 17.70 1.67 21.11
C VAL A 385 18.76 0.58 20.88
N GLY A 386 18.57 -0.29 19.88
CA GLY A 386 19.52 -1.35 19.55
C GLY A 386 20.65 -0.92 18.63
N GLU A 387 20.63 0.33 18.14
CA GLU A 387 21.56 0.89 17.14
C GLU A 387 21.79 -0.01 15.91
N SER A 388 20.84 -0.90 15.63
CA SER A 388 20.94 -1.88 14.57
C SER A 388 19.58 -2.10 13.89
N ARG A 389 19.65 -2.35 12.59
CA ARG A 389 18.49 -2.71 11.77
C ARG A 389 18.17 -4.20 11.82
N PHE A 390 19.08 -5.02 12.35
CA PHE A 390 19.01 -6.48 12.32
C PHE A 390 18.51 -7.04 13.65
N ILE A 391 17.48 -7.89 13.59
CA ILE A 391 16.83 -8.44 14.80
C ILE A 391 17.73 -9.38 15.61
N ASP A 392 18.81 -9.89 15.00
CA ASP A 392 19.80 -10.75 15.64
C ASP A 392 20.90 -9.98 16.37
N GLU A 393 20.93 -8.66 16.23
CA GLU A 393 21.85 -7.76 16.92
C GLU A 393 21.16 -6.98 18.04
N TRP A 394 19.84 -7.04 18.12
CA TRP A 394 19.07 -6.32 19.12
C TRP A 394 19.35 -6.84 20.54
N PRO A 395 19.49 -5.94 21.53
CA PRO A 395 19.49 -6.33 22.94
C PRO A 395 18.15 -6.99 23.33
N ASN A 396 18.02 -7.48 24.55
CA ASN A 396 16.77 -8.09 25.01
C ASN A 396 15.62 -7.06 25.11
N ILE A 397 14.92 -6.85 23.99
CA ILE A 397 13.84 -5.88 23.84
C ILE A 397 12.68 -6.12 24.80
N HIS A 398 12.50 -7.34 25.32
CA HIS A 398 11.45 -7.68 26.28
C HIS A 398 11.58 -6.96 27.63
N ARG A 399 12.75 -6.35 27.92
CA ARG A 399 12.91 -5.42 29.05
C ARG A 399 12.13 -4.11 28.84
N MET A 400 11.85 -3.72 27.59
CA MET A 400 10.95 -2.61 27.22
C MET A 400 9.49 -3.07 27.22
N ARG A 401 8.95 -3.33 28.41
CA ARG A 401 7.64 -3.97 28.61
C ARG A 401 6.49 -3.28 27.88
N VAL A 402 6.44 -1.95 27.87
CA VAL A 402 5.35 -1.19 27.23
C VAL A 402 5.47 -1.31 25.72
N THR A 403 6.63 -0.96 25.17
CA THR A 403 6.84 -1.00 23.72
C THR A 403 6.67 -2.41 23.15
N THR A 404 7.20 -3.42 23.84
CA THR A 404 7.06 -4.82 23.44
C THR A 404 5.64 -5.33 23.55
N SER A 405 4.90 -5.01 24.61
CA SER A 405 3.50 -5.41 24.73
C SER A 405 2.63 -4.82 23.62
N LEU A 406 2.81 -3.53 23.31
CA LEU A 406 2.07 -2.87 22.23
C LEU A 406 2.39 -3.47 20.85
N ASN A 407 3.66 -3.79 20.59
CA ASN A 407 4.06 -4.48 19.35
C ASN A 407 3.53 -5.90 19.26
N TRP A 408 3.38 -6.62 20.38
CA TRP A 408 2.73 -7.92 20.40
C TRP A 408 1.26 -7.83 19.97
N LEU A 409 0.50 -6.87 20.50
CA LEU A 409 -0.89 -6.65 20.10
C LEU A 409 -1.02 -6.40 18.59
N LEU A 410 -0.15 -5.55 18.04
CA LEU A 410 -0.13 -5.27 16.60
C LEU A 410 0.31 -6.48 15.77
N THR A 411 1.27 -7.26 16.26
CA THR A 411 1.74 -8.50 15.64
C THR A 411 0.64 -9.56 15.59
N LEU A 412 -0.11 -9.73 16.67
CA LEU A 412 -1.24 -10.68 16.73
C LEU A 412 -2.38 -10.25 15.80
N SER A 413 -2.62 -8.94 15.66
CA SER A 413 -3.51 -8.42 14.62
C SER A 413 -3.02 -8.76 13.21
N LEU A 414 -1.73 -8.58 12.91
CA LEU A 414 -1.17 -8.96 11.59
C LEU A 414 -1.27 -10.47 11.34
N ALA A 415 -1.01 -11.29 12.36
CA ALA A 415 -1.14 -12.75 12.26
C ALA A 415 -2.59 -13.15 11.92
N GLY A 416 -3.58 -12.42 12.45
CA GLY A 416 -5.00 -12.68 12.23
C GLY A 416 -5.62 -13.47 13.37
N LEU A 417 -5.26 -13.16 14.62
CA LEU A 417 -5.83 -13.80 15.81
C LEU A 417 -7.07 -13.03 16.31
N PRO A 418 -8.12 -13.69 16.83
CA PRO A 418 -9.16 -13.03 17.61
C PRO A 418 -8.58 -12.42 18.91
N PRO A 419 -9.09 -11.29 19.42
CA PRO A 419 -10.23 -10.51 18.94
C PRO A 419 -9.85 -9.35 18.00
N PHE A 420 -8.68 -9.37 17.35
CA PHE A 420 -8.16 -8.24 16.58
C PHE A 420 -8.84 -8.07 15.21
N ILE A 421 -8.91 -6.85 14.67
CA ILE A 421 -9.53 -6.59 13.35
C ILE A 421 -8.88 -7.35 12.19
N GLY A 422 -7.58 -7.67 12.31
CA GLY A 422 -6.88 -8.43 11.29
C GLY A 422 -7.38 -9.88 11.14
N PHE A 423 -8.02 -10.46 12.17
CA PHE A 423 -8.71 -11.75 12.06
C PHE A 423 -9.90 -11.62 11.11
N TRP A 424 -10.88 -10.80 11.49
CA TRP A 424 -12.15 -10.68 10.77
C TRP A 424 -11.99 -10.27 9.30
N THR A 425 -11.12 -9.31 9.03
CA THR A 425 -10.94 -8.79 7.67
C THR A 425 -10.17 -9.74 6.77
N LYS A 426 -9.21 -10.50 7.32
CA LYS A 426 -8.48 -11.52 6.56
C LYS A 426 -9.37 -12.72 6.30
N ASP A 427 -10.17 -13.11 7.27
CA ASP A 427 -11.07 -14.25 7.18
C ASP A 427 -12.16 -14.04 6.11
N ALA A 428 -12.78 -12.86 6.08
CA ALA A 428 -13.75 -12.49 5.03
C ALA A 428 -13.16 -12.54 3.61
N LEU A 429 -11.87 -12.21 3.46
CA LEU A 429 -11.16 -12.35 2.19
C LEU A 429 -10.90 -13.82 1.85
N VAL A 430 -10.49 -14.64 2.81
CA VAL A 430 -10.24 -16.07 2.62
C VAL A 430 -11.52 -16.79 2.19
N GLU A 431 -12.63 -16.51 2.86
CA GLU A 431 -13.96 -16.99 2.47
C GLU A 431 -14.30 -16.61 1.02
N SER A 432 -14.05 -15.34 0.66
CA SER A 432 -14.27 -14.87 -0.72
C SER A 432 -13.40 -15.62 -1.74
N TYR A 433 -12.19 -16.04 -1.40
CA TYR A 433 -11.34 -16.84 -2.29
C TYR A 433 -11.86 -18.26 -2.46
N ILE A 434 -12.24 -18.91 -1.36
CA ILE A 434 -12.79 -20.27 -1.38
C ILE A 434 -14.07 -20.30 -2.24
N ALA A 435 -14.94 -19.30 -2.07
CA ALA A 435 -16.17 -19.16 -2.84
C ALA A 435 -15.97 -19.03 -4.36
N THR A 436 -14.78 -18.61 -4.83
CA THR A 436 -14.48 -18.57 -6.28
C THR A 436 -14.36 -19.96 -6.92
N GLY A 437 -14.07 -21.00 -6.13
CA GLY A 437 -13.72 -22.34 -6.64
C GLY A 437 -12.36 -22.44 -7.34
N LEU A 438 -11.58 -21.34 -7.40
CA LEU A 438 -10.28 -21.30 -8.09
C LEU A 438 -9.18 -21.85 -7.18
N LEU A 439 -8.88 -23.15 -7.31
CA LEU A 439 -7.99 -23.87 -6.40
C LEU A 439 -6.56 -23.30 -6.33
N LEU A 440 -5.95 -22.97 -7.47
CA LEU A 440 -4.55 -22.56 -7.52
C LEU A 440 -4.27 -21.26 -6.75
N PRO A 441 -4.91 -20.10 -7.06
CA PRO A 441 -4.66 -18.88 -6.31
C PRO A 441 -5.09 -19.00 -4.84
N THR A 442 -6.20 -19.70 -4.56
CA THR A 442 -6.72 -19.90 -3.21
C THR A 442 -5.75 -20.70 -2.35
N SER A 443 -5.17 -21.78 -2.88
CA SER A 443 -4.20 -22.61 -2.14
C SER A 443 -2.95 -21.83 -1.72
N LEU A 444 -2.41 -20.98 -2.61
CA LEU A 444 -1.27 -20.11 -2.30
C LEU A 444 -1.60 -19.12 -1.18
N LEU A 445 -2.78 -18.50 -1.23
CA LEU A 445 -3.23 -17.55 -0.21
C LEU A 445 -3.43 -18.22 1.14
N VAL A 446 -4.07 -19.40 1.19
CA VAL A 446 -4.29 -20.17 2.42
C VAL A 446 -2.96 -20.56 3.06
N VAL A 447 -1.99 -21.10 2.30
CA VAL A 447 -0.65 -21.42 2.83
C VAL A 447 0.07 -20.17 3.35
N THR A 448 -0.13 -19.02 2.71
CA THR A 448 0.48 -17.75 3.11
C THR A 448 0.03 -17.30 4.51
N ILE A 449 -1.15 -17.69 4.97
CA ILE A 449 -1.64 -17.39 6.33
C ILE A 449 -0.69 -17.95 7.39
N LEU A 450 -0.25 -19.22 7.22
CA LEU A 450 0.69 -19.88 8.12
C LEU A 450 2.04 -19.15 8.14
N PHE A 451 2.57 -18.78 6.98
CA PHE A 451 3.84 -18.04 6.91
C PHE A 451 3.72 -16.68 7.58
N THR A 452 2.59 -16.00 7.40
CA THR A 452 2.31 -14.71 8.05
C THR A 452 2.33 -14.79 9.56
N ALA A 453 1.65 -15.78 10.13
CA ALA A 453 1.68 -16.02 11.56
C ALA A 453 3.09 -16.36 12.08
N PHE A 454 3.86 -17.15 11.32
CA PHE A 454 5.22 -17.53 11.71
C PHE A 454 6.21 -16.35 11.68
N TYR A 455 6.36 -15.64 10.55
CA TYR A 455 7.38 -14.57 10.48
C TYR A 455 7.04 -13.39 11.39
N SER A 456 5.75 -13.11 11.61
CA SER A 456 5.31 -11.96 12.41
C SER A 456 5.59 -12.19 13.89
N THR A 457 5.35 -13.39 14.41
CA THR A 457 5.72 -13.74 15.78
C THR A 457 7.22 -13.93 15.95
N ARG A 458 7.91 -14.48 14.93
CA ARG A 458 9.38 -14.59 14.91
C ARG A 458 10.04 -13.22 15.07
N TYR A 459 9.50 -12.19 14.43
CA TYR A 459 10.03 -10.83 14.48
C TYR A 459 10.25 -10.33 15.92
N LEU A 460 9.37 -10.68 16.86
CA LEU A 460 9.55 -10.33 18.28
C LEU A 460 10.30 -11.39 19.08
N LEU A 461 10.05 -12.68 18.81
CA LEU A 461 10.63 -13.78 19.59
C LEU A 461 12.11 -14.06 19.29
N TYR A 462 12.65 -13.54 18.19
CA TYR A 462 14.01 -13.87 17.77
C TYR A 462 15.05 -13.58 18.86
N THR A 463 14.90 -12.44 19.56
CA THR A 463 15.81 -11.98 20.61
C THR A 463 15.80 -12.86 21.87
N GLU A 464 14.74 -13.64 22.12
CA GLU A 464 14.68 -14.60 23.24
C GLU A 464 15.64 -15.79 23.04
N ARG A 465 15.89 -16.14 21.78
CA ARG A 465 16.83 -17.22 21.42
C ARG A 465 18.23 -16.71 21.18
N TYR A 466 18.34 -15.57 20.51
CA TYR A 466 19.60 -15.00 20.05
C TYR A 466 19.64 -13.52 20.44
N PRO A 467 19.79 -13.19 21.74
CA PRO A 467 19.95 -11.81 22.16
C PRO A 467 21.29 -11.27 21.63
N GLY A 468 21.27 -10.03 21.14
CA GLY A 468 22.46 -9.25 20.86
C GLY A 468 23.23 -8.90 22.13
N LYS A 469 24.25 -8.05 21.98
CA LYS A 469 25.05 -7.58 23.13
C LYS A 469 24.15 -6.91 24.17
N ASP A 470 24.47 -7.09 25.46
CA ASP A 470 23.78 -6.38 26.54
C ASP A 470 23.96 -4.87 26.32
N GLY A 471 22.87 -4.19 25.92
CA GLY A 471 22.86 -2.74 25.79
C GLY A 471 22.90 -2.11 27.18
N GLU A 472 23.87 -1.23 27.41
CA GLU A 472 23.88 -0.37 28.58
C GLU A 472 22.63 0.54 28.52
N LEU A 473 21.63 0.26 29.37
CA LEU A 473 20.37 1.00 29.57
C LEU A 473 19.36 1.00 28.41
N LEU A 474 18.60 -0.10 28.28
CA LEU A 474 17.30 -0.10 27.60
C LEU A 474 16.32 0.83 28.32
N HIS A 475 15.81 1.83 27.61
CA HIS A 475 14.81 2.75 28.13
C HIS A 475 13.59 2.80 27.22
N GLU A 476 12.41 2.92 27.82
CA GLU A 476 11.18 3.20 27.08
C GLU A 476 11.25 4.62 26.49
N PRO A 477 10.68 4.83 25.29
CA PRO A 477 10.59 6.18 24.75
C PRO A 477 9.62 7.03 25.60
N PRO A 478 9.68 8.37 25.48
CA PRO A 478 8.74 9.25 26.15
C PRO A 478 7.28 8.84 25.90
N ALA A 479 6.41 9.02 26.90
CA ALA A 479 5.03 8.53 26.85
C ALA A 479 4.24 9.03 25.63
N TYR A 480 4.47 10.27 25.17
CA TYR A 480 3.80 10.79 23.98
C TYR A 480 4.22 10.05 22.70
N VAL A 481 5.46 9.57 22.61
CA VAL A 481 5.95 8.75 21.49
C VAL A 481 5.32 7.35 21.59
N ALA A 482 5.35 6.73 22.77
CA ALA A 482 4.72 5.43 23.00
C ALA A 482 3.22 5.44 22.67
N SER A 483 2.53 6.55 22.94
CA SER A 483 1.11 6.72 22.65
C SER A 483 0.78 6.64 21.16
N THR A 484 1.71 6.95 20.26
CA THR A 484 1.46 6.94 18.81
C THR A 484 1.14 5.54 18.29
N TYR A 485 1.97 4.53 18.59
CA TYR A 485 1.69 3.14 18.26
C TYR A 485 0.78 2.45 19.29
N GLY A 486 0.72 2.96 20.52
CA GLY A 486 -0.25 2.51 21.53
C GLY A 486 -1.70 2.74 21.11
N LEU A 487 -2.01 3.93 20.58
CA LEU A 487 -3.34 4.25 20.04
C LEU A 487 -3.73 3.31 18.90
N LEU A 488 -2.79 2.98 18.02
CA LEU A 488 -3.01 2.05 16.91
C LEU A 488 -3.22 0.60 17.39
N ALA A 489 -2.50 0.17 18.42
CA ALA A 489 -2.70 -1.14 19.04
C ALA A 489 -4.10 -1.26 19.66
N ILE A 490 -4.54 -0.23 20.39
CA ILE A 490 -5.87 -0.15 20.96
C ILE A 490 -6.94 -0.14 19.87
N LEU A 491 -6.75 0.67 18.82
CA LEU A 491 -7.69 0.76 17.69
C LEU A 491 -7.86 -0.60 16.98
N SER A 492 -6.78 -1.36 16.81
CA SER A 492 -6.83 -2.71 16.23
C SER A 492 -7.70 -3.68 17.05
N ILE A 493 -7.63 -3.61 18.38
CA ILE A 493 -8.47 -4.42 19.28
C ILE A 493 -9.91 -3.93 19.26
N LEU A 494 -10.12 -2.62 19.43
CA LEU A 494 -11.46 -2.03 19.50
C LEU A 494 -12.25 -2.31 18.23
N LEU A 495 -11.66 -2.09 17.06
CA LEU A 495 -12.31 -2.37 15.78
C LEU A 495 -12.59 -3.87 15.60
N GLY A 496 -11.74 -4.74 16.15
CA GLY A 496 -11.94 -6.18 16.11
C GLY A 496 -13.05 -6.67 17.04
N ILE A 497 -13.12 -6.16 18.27
CA ILE A 497 -14.21 -6.48 19.21
C ILE A 497 -15.54 -5.93 18.69
N MET A 498 -15.53 -4.74 18.08
CA MET A 498 -16.73 -4.11 17.51
C MET A 498 -17.13 -4.69 16.14
N TRP A 499 -16.29 -5.51 15.51
CA TRP A 499 -16.53 -6.02 14.17
C TRP A 499 -17.90 -6.73 14.02
N PRO A 500 -18.35 -7.60 14.94
CA PRO A 500 -19.68 -8.21 14.82
C PRO A 500 -20.84 -7.21 14.80
N LEU A 501 -20.66 -6.01 15.37
CA LEU A 501 -21.69 -4.96 15.43
C LEU A 501 -21.62 -3.97 14.24
N PHE A 502 -20.42 -3.79 13.67
CA PHE A 502 -20.14 -2.74 12.69
C PHE A 502 -19.70 -3.26 11.31
N GLY A 503 -19.11 -4.45 11.21
CA GLY A 503 -18.52 -4.99 9.98
C GLY A 503 -19.50 -5.01 8.81
N GLN A 504 -20.73 -5.49 9.04
CA GLN A 504 -21.78 -5.45 8.02
C GLN A 504 -22.16 -4.02 7.62
N LYS A 505 -22.28 -3.11 8.60
CA LYS A 505 -22.60 -1.70 8.34
C LYS A 505 -21.50 -1.03 7.52
N LEU A 506 -20.24 -1.33 7.81
CA LEU A 506 -19.09 -0.88 7.02
C LEU A 506 -19.18 -1.40 5.59
N SER A 507 -19.45 -2.70 5.40
CA SER A 507 -19.57 -3.29 4.07
C SER A 507 -20.67 -2.63 3.26
N ILE A 508 -21.88 -2.49 3.82
CA ILE A 508 -23.00 -1.79 3.16
C ILE A 508 -22.63 -0.35 2.83
N PHE A 509 -22.05 0.38 3.80
CA PHE A 509 -21.65 1.76 3.63
C PHE A 509 -20.63 1.93 2.50
N VAL A 510 -19.60 1.08 2.45
CA VAL A 510 -18.60 1.10 1.37
C VAL A 510 -19.23 0.70 0.03
N SER A 511 -20.11 -0.29 0.00
CA SER A 511 -20.76 -0.73 -1.24
C SER A 511 -21.64 0.34 -1.89
N GLN A 512 -22.13 1.34 -1.14
CA GLN A 512 -22.85 2.50 -1.70
C GLN A 512 -22.02 3.30 -2.71
N SER A 513 -20.70 3.22 -2.65
CA SER A 513 -19.79 3.81 -3.66
C SER A 513 -19.80 3.08 -5.01
N PHE A 514 -20.36 1.87 -5.09
CA PHE A 514 -20.16 0.94 -6.22
C PHE A 514 -21.46 0.57 -6.95
N ILE A 515 -22.48 1.43 -6.98
CA ILE A 515 -23.80 1.22 -7.64
C ILE A 515 -24.70 0.16 -6.96
N GLU A 516 -24.20 -1.03 -6.63
CA GLU A 516 -25.00 -2.13 -6.08
C GLU A 516 -24.85 -2.25 -4.55
N VAL A 517 -25.97 -2.12 -3.82
CA VAL A 517 -26.03 -2.40 -2.38
C VAL A 517 -26.39 -3.87 -2.18
N PRO A 518 -25.50 -4.71 -1.63
CA PRO A 518 -25.83 -6.10 -1.38
C PRO A 518 -26.93 -6.20 -0.33
N HIS A 519 -28.03 -6.88 -0.67
CA HIS A 519 -29.14 -7.16 0.25
C HIS A 519 -28.95 -8.46 1.05
N ILE A 520 -27.92 -9.26 0.73
CA ILE A 520 -27.76 -10.62 1.29
C ILE A 520 -26.72 -10.62 2.42
N LEU A 521 -27.13 -11.24 3.53
CA LEU A 521 -26.29 -11.68 4.63
C LEU A 521 -25.48 -12.89 4.15
N ALA A 522 -24.18 -12.72 3.91
CA ALA A 522 -23.31 -13.89 3.89
C ALA A 522 -23.23 -14.42 5.33
N GLU A 523 -23.94 -15.51 5.61
CA GLU A 523 -23.63 -16.31 6.80
C GLU A 523 -22.23 -16.89 6.58
N GLY A 524 -21.28 -16.47 7.43
CA GLY A 524 -19.88 -16.85 7.27
C GLY A 524 -19.72 -18.37 7.22
N GLU A 525 -19.02 -18.87 6.21
CA GLU A 525 -18.70 -20.28 6.07
C GLU A 525 -17.79 -20.71 7.24
N THR A 526 -18.37 -21.40 8.23
CA THR A 526 -17.66 -21.83 9.46
C THR A 526 -16.40 -22.64 9.17
N THR A 527 -16.33 -23.31 8.03
CA THR A 527 -15.17 -24.09 7.56
C THR A 527 -13.97 -23.22 7.24
N ALA A 528 -14.15 -22.09 6.55
CA ALA A 528 -13.07 -21.15 6.20
C ALA A 528 -12.40 -20.59 7.46
N VAL A 529 -13.23 -20.19 8.44
CA VAL A 529 -12.80 -19.65 9.73
C VAL A 529 -11.94 -20.65 10.49
N VAL A 530 -12.37 -21.91 10.57
CA VAL A 530 -11.65 -22.98 11.29
C VAL A 530 -10.29 -23.25 10.64
N VAL A 531 -10.24 -23.32 9.30
CA VAL A 531 -8.98 -23.54 8.56
C VAL A 531 -8.02 -22.37 8.76
N SER A 532 -8.51 -21.14 8.59
CA SER A 532 -7.75 -19.90 8.79
C SER A 532 -7.14 -19.86 10.20
N LEU A 533 -7.96 -20.06 11.24
CA LEU A 533 -7.52 -20.04 12.63
C LEU A 533 -6.53 -21.16 12.96
N ALA A 534 -6.77 -22.38 12.47
CA ALA A 534 -5.85 -23.51 12.66
C ALA A 534 -4.46 -23.23 12.07
N LEU A 535 -4.38 -22.61 10.89
CA LEU A 535 -3.12 -22.24 10.26
C LEU A 535 -2.41 -21.10 10.99
N VAL A 536 -3.15 -20.10 11.47
CA VAL A 536 -2.60 -19.04 12.32
C VAL A 536 -2.00 -19.63 13.59
N LEU A 537 -2.76 -20.44 14.33
CA LEU A 537 -2.30 -21.06 15.58
C LEU A 537 -1.09 -21.97 15.34
N THR A 538 -1.08 -22.71 14.23
CA THR A 538 0.06 -23.55 13.84
C THR A 538 1.31 -22.71 13.56
N GLY A 539 1.19 -21.63 12.80
CA GLY A 539 2.31 -20.72 12.52
C GLY A 539 2.89 -20.09 13.79
N ILE A 540 2.02 -19.63 14.71
CA ILE A 540 2.42 -19.11 16.03
C ILE A 540 3.10 -20.19 16.85
N ALA A 541 2.52 -21.39 16.95
CA ALA A 541 3.05 -22.50 17.74
C ALA A 541 4.44 -22.94 17.23
N LEU A 542 4.64 -23.01 15.92
CA LEU A 542 5.94 -23.32 15.31
C LEU A 542 6.99 -22.27 15.64
N SER A 543 6.64 -20.98 15.53
CA SER A 543 7.54 -19.88 15.87
C SER A 543 7.89 -19.87 17.37
N PHE A 544 6.89 -20.04 18.23
CA PHE A 544 7.06 -20.13 19.68
C PHE A 544 7.94 -21.32 20.09
N SER A 545 7.71 -22.49 19.48
CA SER A 545 8.53 -23.69 19.70
C SER A 545 9.97 -23.50 19.26
N ALA A 546 10.20 -22.79 18.15
CA ALA A 546 11.53 -22.52 17.63
C ALA A 546 12.29 -21.46 18.43
N TYR A 547 11.67 -20.34 18.81
CA TYR A 547 12.41 -19.19 19.35
C TYR A 547 12.26 -19.00 20.87
N TYR A 548 11.13 -19.38 21.46
CA TYR A 548 10.93 -19.27 22.91
C TYR A 548 11.26 -20.57 23.65
N LEU A 549 10.60 -21.67 23.30
CA LEU A 549 10.81 -22.98 23.96
C LEU A 549 12.12 -23.67 23.53
N LYS A 550 12.72 -23.22 22.43
CA LYS A 550 13.98 -23.74 21.87
C LYS A 550 13.94 -25.24 21.51
N LEU A 551 12.74 -25.80 21.26
CA LEU A 551 12.52 -27.21 20.90
C LEU A 551 12.94 -27.52 19.47
N ILE A 552 12.80 -26.54 18.56
CA ILE A 552 13.15 -26.68 17.15
C ILE A 552 14.43 -25.89 16.89
N ASP A 553 15.49 -26.53 16.40
CA ASP A 553 16.69 -25.80 15.97
C ASP A 553 16.59 -25.32 14.52
N SER A 554 16.12 -24.07 14.34
CA SER A 554 15.96 -23.46 13.03
C SER A 554 17.27 -23.38 12.24
N LYS A 555 18.42 -23.20 12.91
CA LYS A 555 19.73 -23.12 12.24
C LYS A 555 20.12 -24.45 11.60
N SER A 556 19.91 -25.57 12.30
CA SER A 556 20.16 -26.92 11.79
C SER A 556 19.24 -27.31 10.62
N ILE A 557 17.98 -26.87 10.64
CA ILE A 557 17.06 -27.08 9.50
C ILE A 557 17.54 -26.29 8.28
N ILE A 558 17.87 -25.00 8.47
CA ILE A 558 18.32 -24.13 7.39
C ILE A 558 19.64 -24.61 6.77
N SER A 559 20.58 -25.10 7.58
CA SER A 559 21.87 -25.61 7.07
C SER A 559 21.73 -26.86 6.19
N LYS A 560 20.65 -27.63 6.34
CA LYS A 560 20.33 -28.78 5.47
C LYS A 560 19.70 -28.38 4.14
N LEU A 561 19.24 -27.13 4.00
CA LEU A 561 18.54 -26.63 2.80
C LEU A 561 19.19 -25.33 2.26
N PRO A 562 20.51 -25.33 1.95
CA PRO A 562 21.22 -24.11 1.58
C PRO A 562 20.67 -23.48 0.28
N SER A 563 20.31 -24.30 -0.72
CA SER A 563 19.77 -23.80 -2.00
C SER A 563 18.44 -23.06 -1.82
N LEU A 564 17.53 -23.61 -1.00
CA LEU A 564 16.26 -22.96 -0.70
C LEU A 564 16.47 -21.68 0.12
N ASN A 565 17.34 -21.73 1.13
CA ASN A 565 17.66 -20.56 1.93
C ASN A 565 18.27 -19.43 1.07
N ASN A 566 19.18 -19.75 0.14
CA ASN A 566 19.77 -18.76 -0.75
C ASN A 566 18.72 -18.19 -1.71
N PHE A 567 17.88 -19.04 -2.33
CA PHE A 567 16.77 -18.58 -3.16
C PHE A 567 15.83 -17.60 -2.43
N LEU A 568 15.46 -17.90 -1.19
CA LEU A 568 14.60 -17.02 -0.39
C LEU A 568 15.32 -15.74 0.08
N ARG A 569 16.60 -15.83 0.45
CA ARG A 569 17.41 -14.66 0.86
C ARG A 569 17.70 -13.73 -0.32
N ASP A 570 17.94 -14.30 -1.49
CA ASP A 570 18.18 -13.58 -2.75
C ASP A 570 16.87 -13.23 -3.47
N ARG A 571 15.77 -13.07 -2.74
CA ARG A 571 14.50 -12.52 -3.25
C ARG A 571 13.98 -13.24 -4.51
N TRP A 572 14.00 -14.56 -4.48
CA TRP A 572 13.61 -15.42 -5.61
C TRP A 572 14.42 -15.17 -6.90
N TRP A 573 15.62 -14.59 -6.78
CA TRP A 573 16.47 -14.12 -7.88
C TRP A 573 15.82 -13.07 -8.80
N ILE A 574 14.71 -12.44 -8.35
CA ILE A 574 14.03 -11.40 -9.12
C ILE A 574 14.91 -10.14 -9.18
N ASN A 575 15.69 -9.87 -8.13
CA ASN A 575 16.73 -8.85 -8.14
C ASN A 575 17.75 -9.06 -9.27
N VAL A 576 18.18 -10.30 -9.53
CA VAL A 576 19.15 -10.62 -10.59
C VAL A 576 18.53 -10.38 -11.96
N PHE A 577 17.27 -10.77 -12.14
CA PHE A 577 16.51 -10.49 -13.36
C PHE A 577 16.46 -8.98 -13.66
N TYR A 578 16.09 -8.16 -12.68
CA TYR A 578 16.06 -6.71 -12.88
C TYR A 578 17.43 -6.07 -13.05
N TYR A 579 18.46 -6.58 -12.39
CA TYR A 579 19.83 -6.12 -12.60
C TYR A 579 20.28 -6.37 -14.04
N ASN A 580 19.98 -7.56 -14.58
CA ASN A 580 20.28 -7.90 -15.98
C ASN A 580 19.50 -7.03 -16.98
N ILE A 581 18.23 -6.71 -16.68
CA ILE A 581 17.46 -5.74 -17.48
C ILE A 581 18.15 -4.38 -17.46
N GLY A 582 18.59 -3.90 -16.30
CA GLY A 582 19.33 -2.64 -16.18
C GLY A 582 20.61 -2.62 -17.02
N LEU A 583 21.39 -3.70 -16.99
CA LEU A 583 22.58 -3.84 -17.83
C LEU A 583 22.25 -3.86 -19.32
N ALA A 584 21.13 -4.46 -19.72
CA ALA A 584 20.69 -4.44 -21.11
C ALA A 584 20.35 -3.00 -21.58
N PHE A 585 19.63 -2.23 -20.77
CA PHE A 585 19.35 -0.82 -21.06
C PHE A 585 20.60 0.04 -21.10
N LEU A 586 21.56 -0.20 -20.19
CA LEU A 586 22.85 0.49 -20.22
C LEU A 586 23.59 0.24 -21.54
N ARG A 587 23.66 -1.02 -21.99
CA ARG A 587 24.27 -1.37 -23.27
C ARG A 587 23.57 -0.71 -24.46
N ILE A 588 22.23 -0.65 -24.45
CA ILE A 588 21.47 0.06 -25.48
C ILE A 588 21.87 1.54 -25.48
N GLY A 589 21.93 2.18 -24.32
CA GLY A 589 22.36 3.57 -24.19
C GLY A 589 23.78 3.81 -24.70
N GLU A 590 24.73 2.93 -24.35
CA GLU A 590 26.10 2.99 -24.84
C GLU A 590 26.20 2.83 -26.36
N VAL A 591 25.41 1.93 -26.95
CA VAL A 591 25.33 1.75 -28.41
C VAL A 591 24.73 2.97 -29.07
N THR A 592 23.62 3.51 -28.55
CA THR A 592 23.01 4.74 -29.08
C THR A 592 23.98 5.91 -29.01
N TYR A 593 24.67 6.11 -27.89
CA TYR A 593 25.67 7.15 -27.74
C TYR A 593 26.83 7.00 -28.74
N ASN A 594 27.40 5.80 -28.84
CA ASN A 594 28.59 5.58 -29.67
C ASN A 594 28.29 5.54 -31.17
N SER A 595 27.16 4.96 -31.58
CA SER A 595 26.82 4.75 -32.99
C SER A 595 26.00 5.88 -33.58
N LEU A 596 25.10 6.48 -32.82
CA LEU A 596 24.16 7.49 -33.31
C LEU A 596 24.58 8.91 -32.88
N GLU A 597 24.75 9.16 -31.59
CA GLU A 597 25.05 10.52 -31.11
C GLU A 597 26.44 10.99 -31.55
N LYS A 598 27.49 10.20 -31.36
CA LYS A 598 28.84 10.54 -31.87
C LYS A 598 28.87 10.65 -33.39
N GLY A 599 28.12 9.80 -34.09
CA GLY A 599 28.01 9.86 -35.55
C GLY A 599 27.38 11.17 -36.02
N LEU A 600 26.26 11.57 -35.39
CA LEU A 600 25.60 12.84 -35.63
C LEU A 600 26.48 14.03 -35.26
N ASP A 601 27.15 13.99 -34.11
CA ASP A 601 28.04 15.06 -33.65
C ASP A 601 29.21 15.26 -34.62
N THR A 602 29.80 14.16 -35.09
CA THR A 602 30.87 14.19 -36.12
C THR A 602 30.35 14.73 -37.45
N ALA A 603 29.13 14.36 -37.86
CA ALA A 603 28.52 14.82 -39.10
C ALA A 603 28.13 16.31 -39.07
N ILE A 604 27.61 16.79 -37.93
CA ILE A 604 27.22 18.19 -37.73
C ILE A 604 28.45 19.08 -37.60
N ASN A 605 29.49 18.63 -36.89
CA ASN A 605 30.72 19.39 -36.67
C ASN A 605 31.78 19.20 -37.77
N TYR A 606 31.43 18.56 -38.90
CA TYR A 606 32.36 18.24 -40.00
C TYR A 606 33.06 19.47 -40.60
N ALA A 607 32.48 20.67 -40.46
CA ALA A 607 33.01 21.94 -41.00
C ALA A 607 33.61 22.89 -39.94
N LEU A 608 33.61 22.54 -38.66
CA LEU A 608 34.29 23.33 -37.64
C LEU A 608 35.79 22.98 -37.66
N PRO A 609 36.71 23.96 -37.78
CA PRO A 609 38.13 23.68 -37.70
C PRO A 609 38.45 23.05 -36.35
N ARG A 610 39.19 21.94 -36.39
CA ARG A 610 39.66 21.21 -35.19
C ARG A 610 40.53 22.06 -34.30
#